data_AF-A0AAW0GX65-F1
#
_entry.id   AF-A0AAW0GX65-F1
#
_cell.length_a   1.000
_cell.length_b   1.000
_cell.length_c   1.000
_cell.angle_alpha   90.00
_cell.angle_beta   90.00
_cell.angle_gamma   90.00
#
_symmetry.space_group_name_H-M   'P 1'
#
loop_
_entity.id
_entity.type
_entity.pdbx_description
1 polymer ?
#
loop_
_entity_poly.entity_id
_entity_poly.type
_entity_poly.pdbx_seq_one_letter_code
_entity_poly.pdbx_strand_id
1 'polypeptide(L)'
;MQERSDSLAPADGVDVRPRTLTSASTVSEGLDLLPNPEAPESAAKASEGTVDNNPAKALNTLLKMPFVKKIKSDAYFSRFQVKYRRRREGKTDYYARKRLVTQAKNKYNAPKYRLVVRFTNREVICQIVYARLQGDFVLVAARSKELPRYGINHGLTNWTAAYATGLLVARRALTKLGLADKYEGVAEPDGELTMTEALDEEDAPRPFKCYLDVGLKRTSTGSRVFGALKGASDGGIYIPHNEKRFPGYDPEAKELDAEVLKKYIFGGHVAEYMESLEEEDDERFKKQFATYLADGVGSDDIEEIFTNAYAAIREDPTFQPTEKKDWKAETLKYKTHRLTLAQRKENIAKKIAEFKAAAEDE
;
A
#
# COMPACT_ATOMS: atom_id res chain seq x y z
N MET A 1 -52.12 24.15 26.35
CA MET A 1 -51.24 24.37 27.52
C MET A 1 -49.81 24.28 27.00
N GLN A 2 -49.14 25.34 26.51
CA GLN A 2 -49.16 26.76 26.94
C GLN A 2 -48.83 26.89 28.43
N GLU A 3 -47.79 27.62 28.89
CA GLU A 3 -46.81 28.56 28.28
C GLU A 3 -45.39 28.29 28.89
N ARG A 4 -44.22 28.60 28.29
CA ARG A 4 -43.53 29.92 28.08
C ARG A 4 -43.56 30.81 29.36
N SER A 5 -42.57 31.62 29.74
CA SER A 5 -41.26 32.08 29.18
C SER A 5 -40.56 32.96 30.25
N ASP A 6 -39.25 33.27 30.29
CA ASP A 6 -38.00 32.78 29.66
C ASP A 6 -36.81 33.47 30.39
N SER A 7 -35.57 32.95 30.35
CA SER A 7 -34.36 33.78 30.55
C SER A 7 -33.09 33.27 29.82
N LEU A 8 -32.67 34.06 28.83
CA LEU A 8 -31.39 34.06 28.09
C LEU A 8 -30.20 34.46 29.00
N ALA A 9 -28.89 34.32 28.70
CA ALA A 9 -28.06 33.89 27.54
C ALA A 9 -26.59 33.69 28.06
N PRO A 10 -25.50 33.86 27.28
CA PRO A 10 -25.01 33.22 26.03
C PRO A 10 -23.81 32.26 26.32
N ALA A 11 -23.45 31.24 25.54
CA ALA A 11 -23.08 31.16 24.10
C ALA A 11 -21.70 31.77 23.72
N ASP A 12 -20.60 31.10 24.09
CA ASP A 12 -19.25 31.34 23.52
C ASP A 12 -19.08 30.67 22.15
N GLY A 13 -19.31 31.45 21.09
CA GLY A 13 -19.09 31.02 19.71
C GLY A 13 -17.65 31.27 19.24
N VAL A 14 -16.89 30.21 18.96
CA VAL A 14 -15.59 30.32 18.27
C VAL A 14 -15.84 30.59 16.78
N ASP A 15 -15.83 31.87 16.40
CA ASP A 15 -16.08 32.35 15.03
C ASP A 15 -14.92 32.01 14.08
N VAL A 16 -15.03 30.87 13.38
CA VAL A 16 -14.05 30.43 12.36
C VAL A 16 -14.35 31.09 11.01
N ARG A 17 -13.90 32.35 10.85
CA ARG A 17 -13.93 33.03 9.54
C ARG A 17 -12.70 32.70 8.69
N PRO A 18 -12.84 32.56 7.36
CA PRO A 18 -11.72 32.27 6.47
C PRO A 18 -10.77 33.48 6.39
N ARG A 19 -9.46 33.24 6.51
CA ARG A 19 -8.43 34.26 6.25
C ARG A 19 -8.46 34.69 4.79
N THR A 20 -9.07 35.83 4.51
CA THR A 20 -8.92 36.55 3.24
C THR A 20 -7.59 37.29 3.21
N LEU A 21 -6.89 37.18 2.09
CA LEU A 21 -5.70 37.98 1.80
C LEU A 21 -6.12 39.44 1.63
N THR A 22 -5.55 40.35 2.43
CA THR A 22 -5.64 41.79 2.21
C THR A 22 -4.23 42.39 2.18
N SER A 23 -3.91 43.03 1.07
CA SER A 23 -2.65 43.72 0.82
C SER A 23 -2.66 45.08 1.50
N ALA A 24 -1.75 45.30 2.45
CA ALA A 24 -1.52 46.62 3.02
C ALA A 24 -0.64 47.47 2.10
N SER A 25 -1.26 48.25 1.23
CA SER A 25 -0.65 49.44 0.63
C SER A 25 -0.40 50.48 1.72
N THR A 26 0.85 50.91 1.91
CA THR A 26 1.16 52.08 2.77
C THR A 26 1.69 53.22 1.89
N VAL A 27 1.32 54.44 2.26
CA VAL A 27 1.39 55.64 1.43
C VAL A 27 2.83 56.15 1.24
N SER A 28 3.07 56.75 0.09
CA SER A 28 4.28 57.44 -0.31
C SER A 28 4.39 58.85 0.29
N GLU A 29 5.55 59.21 0.84
CA GLU A 29 5.98 60.60 1.05
C GLU A 29 7.52 60.63 1.15
N GLY A 30 8.15 61.76 0.80
CA GLY A 30 9.61 61.94 0.88
C GLY A 30 10.37 61.74 -0.44
N LEU A 31 10.15 62.66 -1.39
CA LEU A 31 10.99 62.83 -2.57
C LEU A 31 12.28 63.55 -2.17
N ASP A 32 13.45 63.01 -2.51
CA ASP A 32 14.65 63.83 -2.69
C ASP A 32 15.50 63.28 -3.84
N LEU A 33 15.75 64.15 -4.82
CA LEU A 33 16.35 63.83 -6.12
C LEU A 33 17.78 64.35 -6.17
N LEU A 34 18.77 63.47 -6.31
CA LEU A 34 20.10 63.83 -6.82
C LEU A 34 20.61 62.78 -7.82
N PRO A 35 21.48 63.17 -8.76
CA PRO A 35 21.27 62.79 -10.16
C PRO A 35 21.95 61.50 -10.60
N ASN A 36 21.37 60.93 -11.66
CA ASN A 36 21.89 59.80 -12.42
C ASN A 36 23.17 60.23 -13.18
N PRO A 37 24.34 59.62 -12.96
CA PRO A 37 25.50 59.86 -13.81
C PRO A 37 25.28 59.20 -15.18
N GLU A 38 25.53 59.99 -16.21
CA GLU A 38 25.24 59.74 -17.62
C GLU A 38 25.78 58.39 -18.14
N ALA A 39 25.01 57.76 -19.02
CA ALA A 39 25.49 56.64 -19.82
C ALA A 39 26.37 57.18 -20.97
N PRO A 40 27.64 56.73 -21.11
CA PRO A 40 28.42 57.02 -22.30
C PRO A 40 27.98 56.11 -23.46
N GLU A 41 27.15 56.63 -24.35
CA GLU A 41 27.11 56.10 -25.73
C GLU A 41 28.45 56.42 -26.39
N SER A 42 29.34 55.42 -26.51
CA SER A 42 30.45 55.53 -27.46
C SER A 42 30.94 54.19 -27.98
N ALA A 43 31.02 54.11 -29.31
CA ALA A 43 31.87 53.24 -30.10
C ALA A 43 31.69 51.72 -29.95
N ALA A 44 31.06 51.14 -30.98
CA ALA A 44 31.40 49.78 -31.40
C ALA A 44 32.91 49.67 -31.65
N LYS A 45 33.60 48.89 -30.83
CA LYS A 45 34.87 48.26 -31.20
C LYS A 45 34.73 46.76 -30.95
N ALA A 46 34.86 45.99 -32.02
CA ALA A 46 35.15 44.57 -31.90
C ALA A 46 36.55 44.44 -31.28
N SER A 47 36.62 44.25 -29.96
CA SER A 47 37.81 43.67 -29.35
C SER A 47 37.80 42.19 -29.74
N GLU A 48 38.78 41.78 -30.55
CA GLU A 48 39.01 40.38 -30.89
C GLU A 48 39.15 39.59 -29.59
N GLY A 49 38.10 38.85 -29.23
CA GLY A 49 38.22 37.82 -28.21
C GLY A 49 39.21 36.80 -28.74
N THR A 50 40.36 36.67 -28.09
CA THR A 50 41.32 35.60 -28.38
C THR A 50 40.57 34.29 -28.25
N VAL A 51 40.24 33.70 -29.40
CA VAL A 51 39.69 32.35 -29.45
C VAL A 51 40.81 31.46 -28.95
N ASP A 52 40.59 30.77 -27.83
CA ASP A 52 41.46 29.70 -27.36
C ASP A 52 41.45 28.58 -28.40
N ASN A 53 42.30 28.75 -29.42
CA ASN A 53 42.50 27.87 -30.56
C ASN A 53 43.28 26.61 -30.15
N ASN A 54 42.88 25.99 -29.04
CA ASN A 54 43.32 24.65 -28.67
C ASN A 54 42.28 23.64 -29.19
N PRO A 55 42.48 23.06 -30.39
CA PRO A 55 41.50 22.16 -31.00
C PRO A 55 41.21 20.92 -30.13
N ALA A 56 42.12 20.53 -29.23
CA ALA A 56 41.92 19.41 -28.32
C ALA A 56 40.86 19.67 -27.24
N LYS A 57 40.69 20.91 -26.76
CA LYS A 57 39.60 21.27 -25.83
C LYS A 57 38.24 21.28 -26.56
N ALA A 58 38.18 21.88 -27.75
CA ALA A 58 36.97 21.92 -28.57
C ALA A 58 36.49 20.51 -29.01
N LEU A 59 37.41 19.64 -29.43
CA LEU A 59 37.13 18.25 -29.81
C LEU A 59 36.58 17.42 -28.61
N ASN A 60 37.12 17.61 -27.40
CA ASN A 60 36.65 16.89 -26.22
C ASN A 60 35.21 17.28 -25.80
N THR A 61 34.76 18.52 -26.04
CA THR A 61 33.36 18.91 -25.82
C THR A 61 32.39 18.35 -26.86
N LEU A 62 32.86 18.03 -28.07
CA LEU A 62 32.02 17.48 -29.16
C LEU A 62 31.88 15.95 -29.12
N LEU A 63 32.75 15.25 -28.39
CA LEU A 63 32.80 13.78 -28.36
C LEU A 63 31.89 13.09 -27.31
N LYS A 64 30.98 13.82 -26.65
CA LYS A 64 29.97 13.24 -25.73
C LYS A 64 28.57 13.12 -26.36
N MET A 65 28.42 12.06 -27.17
CA MET A 65 27.14 11.54 -27.71
C MET A 65 26.28 12.51 -28.55
N PRO A 66 26.68 12.84 -29.79
CA PRO A 66 25.94 13.78 -30.66
C PRO A 66 24.63 13.22 -31.27
N PHE A 67 24.30 11.93 -31.09
CA PHE A 67 23.29 11.24 -31.89
C PHE A 67 21.84 11.22 -31.35
N VAL A 68 21.57 11.78 -30.15
CA VAL A 68 20.22 11.73 -29.55
C VAL A 68 19.66 13.14 -29.34
N LYS A 69 18.64 13.51 -30.14
CA LYS A 69 17.88 14.76 -29.97
C LYS A 69 17.32 14.86 -28.55
N LYS A 70 17.56 16.00 -27.86
CA LYS A 70 17.07 16.24 -26.50
C LYS A 70 15.54 16.38 -26.47
N ILE A 71 14.84 15.28 -26.19
CA ILE A 71 13.36 15.23 -26.12
C ILE A 71 12.82 15.96 -24.87
N LYS A 72 13.49 15.80 -23.72
CA LYS A 72 13.08 16.42 -22.44
C LYS A 72 13.66 17.84 -22.32
N SER A 73 13.05 18.77 -23.04
CA SER A 73 13.31 20.21 -22.95
C SER A 73 12.43 20.90 -21.91
N ASP A 74 12.68 22.18 -21.62
CA ASP A 74 11.85 22.95 -20.69
C ASP A 74 10.42 23.13 -21.23
N ALA A 75 10.27 23.25 -22.55
CA ALA A 75 8.97 23.23 -23.22
C ALA A 75 8.21 21.89 -23.05
N TYR A 76 8.92 20.76 -22.96
CA TYR A 76 8.31 19.47 -22.59
C TYR A 76 7.80 19.49 -21.15
N PHE A 77 8.62 19.93 -20.19
CA PHE A 77 8.23 19.94 -18.78
C PHE A 77 7.11 20.94 -18.48
N SER A 78 7.08 22.10 -19.13
CA SER A 78 6.00 23.09 -19.06
C SER A 78 4.63 22.51 -19.47
N ARG A 79 4.61 21.51 -20.37
CA ARG A 79 3.39 20.85 -20.87
C ARG A 79 3.17 19.45 -20.26
N PHE A 80 4.02 18.99 -19.34
CA PHE A 80 3.99 17.62 -18.84
C PHE A 80 2.95 17.43 -17.73
N GLN A 81 1.79 16.88 -18.08
CA GLN A 81 0.74 16.56 -17.10
C GLN A 81 1.11 15.31 -16.28
N VAL A 82 1.49 15.51 -15.01
CA VAL A 82 1.78 14.42 -14.07
C VAL A 82 0.54 13.55 -13.80
N LYS A 83 0.69 12.23 -13.84
CA LYS A 83 -0.36 11.29 -13.38
C LYS A 83 -0.46 11.30 -11.84
N TYR A 84 -1.60 10.83 -11.31
CA TYR A 84 -1.83 10.74 -9.85
C TYR A 84 -0.68 10.05 -9.10
N ARG A 85 -0.39 10.51 -7.88
CA ARG A 85 0.76 10.05 -7.07
C ARG A 85 0.87 8.52 -7.02
N ARG A 86 -0.19 7.81 -6.63
CA ARG A 86 -0.18 6.33 -6.53
C ARG A 86 -0.05 5.60 -7.88
N ARG A 87 -0.35 6.27 -9.02
CA ARG A 87 -0.12 5.73 -10.37
C ARG A 87 1.35 5.90 -10.77
N ARG A 88 1.98 7.03 -10.40
CA ARG A 88 3.43 7.26 -10.55
C ARG A 88 4.26 6.31 -9.68
N GLU A 89 3.80 6.04 -8.45
CA GLU A 89 4.40 5.03 -7.56
C GLU A 89 4.12 3.58 -8.00
N GLY A 90 3.31 3.33 -9.03
CA GLY A 90 3.00 1.98 -9.50
C GLY A 90 2.20 1.12 -8.50
N LYS A 91 1.47 1.72 -7.54
CA LYS A 91 0.79 1.01 -6.43
C LYS A 91 -0.72 0.85 -6.59
N THR A 92 -1.33 1.49 -7.58
CA THR A 92 -2.80 1.50 -7.73
C THR A 92 -3.20 1.72 -9.17
N ASP A 93 -3.99 0.80 -9.72
CA ASP A 93 -4.84 1.08 -10.86
C ASP A 93 -6.09 1.83 -10.40
N TYR A 94 -6.30 3.02 -10.96
CA TYR A 94 -7.48 3.83 -10.67
C TYR A 94 -8.71 3.38 -11.46
N TYR A 95 -8.55 2.61 -12.54
CA TYR A 95 -9.66 2.11 -13.37
C TYR A 95 -10.44 0.99 -12.66
N ALA A 96 -9.72 0.02 -12.08
CA ALA A 96 -10.28 -0.97 -11.15
C ALA A 96 -10.79 -0.31 -9.86
N ARG A 97 -9.97 0.54 -9.21
CA ARG A 97 -10.36 1.19 -7.95
C ARG A 97 -11.66 2.01 -8.09
N LYS A 98 -11.86 2.74 -9.20
CA LYS A 98 -13.10 3.50 -9.43
C LYS A 98 -14.32 2.59 -9.30
N ARG A 99 -14.35 1.45 -10.00
CA ARG A 99 -15.48 0.50 -10.00
C ARG A 99 -15.67 -0.20 -8.65
N LEU A 100 -14.58 -0.60 -8.00
CA LEU A 100 -14.64 -1.23 -6.68
C LEU A 100 -15.19 -0.27 -5.62
N VAL A 101 -14.78 1.00 -5.65
CA VAL A 101 -15.13 1.99 -4.62
C VAL A 101 -16.49 2.67 -4.84
N THR A 102 -16.90 2.95 -6.08
CA THR A 102 -18.17 3.66 -6.33
C THR A 102 -19.37 2.87 -5.80
N GLN A 103 -20.13 3.53 -4.94
CA GLN A 103 -21.42 3.07 -4.41
C GLN A 103 -22.57 3.67 -5.26
N ALA A 104 -23.71 2.98 -5.32
CA ALA A 104 -24.91 3.51 -5.95
C ALA A 104 -25.47 4.68 -5.12
N LYS A 105 -25.81 5.82 -5.77
CA LYS A 105 -26.18 7.07 -5.08
C LYS A 105 -27.42 6.93 -4.18
N ASN A 106 -28.35 6.06 -4.56
CA ASN A 106 -29.56 5.74 -3.78
C ASN A 106 -29.27 4.99 -2.46
N LYS A 107 -28.03 4.56 -2.21
CA LYS A 107 -27.59 3.98 -0.93
C LYS A 107 -26.93 5.01 -0.01
N TYR A 108 -26.87 6.29 -0.43
CA TYR A 108 -26.38 7.42 0.36
C TYR A 108 -25.04 7.14 1.05
N ASN A 109 -25.02 7.14 2.38
CA ASN A 109 -23.82 6.95 3.21
C ASN A 109 -23.45 5.48 3.46
N ALA A 110 -24.18 4.49 2.91
CA ALA A 110 -23.91 3.08 3.14
C ALA A 110 -22.52 2.68 2.58
N PRO A 111 -21.55 2.31 3.44
CA PRO A 111 -20.19 2.02 3.01
C PRO A 111 -20.14 0.79 2.09
N LYS A 112 -19.26 0.85 1.08
CA LYS A 112 -18.95 -0.29 0.21
C LYS A 112 -17.65 -0.92 0.68
N TYR A 113 -17.75 -2.01 1.43
CA TYR A 113 -16.61 -2.71 2.01
C TYR A 113 -15.84 -3.52 0.97
N ARG A 114 -14.52 -3.56 1.13
CA ARG A 114 -13.58 -4.22 0.22
C ARG A 114 -12.60 -5.06 1.04
N LEU A 115 -12.43 -6.33 0.69
CA LEU A 115 -11.35 -7.16 1.22
C LEU A 115 -10.08 -6.88 0.40
N VAL A 116 -9.20 -6.04 0.95
CA VAL A 116 -7.91 -5.68 0.36
C VAL A 116 -6.89 -6.74 0.75
N VAL A 117 -6.52 -7.59 -0.21
CA VAL A 117 -5.47 -8.61 -0.04
C VAL A 117 -4.18 -8.13 -0.71
N ARG A 118 -3.08 -8.10 0.03
CA ARG A 118 -1.76 -7.70 -0.49
C ARG A 118 -0.68 -8.67 -0.02
N PHE A 119 0.20 -9.03 -0.95
CA PHE A 119 1.40 -9.80 -0.66
C PHE A 119 2.60 -8.87 -0.71
N THR A 120 3.44 -8.94 0.31
CA THR A 120 4.84 -8.50 0.24
C THR A 120 5.73 -9.71 -0.04
N ASN A 121 7.05 -9.55 0.03
CA ASN A 121 7.98 -10.68 -0.11
C ASN A 121 7.99 -11.62 1.12
N ARG A 122 7.44 -11.21 2.28
CA ARG A 122 7.54 -11.96 3.56
C ARG A 122 6.27 -11.96 4.42
N GLU A 123 5.21 -11.28 4.00
CA GLU A 123 3.92 -11.28 4.71
C GLU A 123 2.73 -11.14 3.75
N VAL A 124 1.62 -11.78 4.11
CA VAL A 124 0.27 -11.54 3.58
C VAL A 124 -0.40 -10.49 4.47
N ILE A 125 -1.10 -9.54 3.85
CA ILE A 125 -1.84 -8.47 4.52
C ILE A 125 -3.28 -8.53 4.01
N CYS A 126 -4.23 -8.75 4.92
CA CYS A 126 -5.66 -8.77 4.63
C CYS A 126 -6.34 -7.65 5.45
N GLN A 127 -7.14 -6.81 4.79
CA GLN A 127 -7.80 -5.66 5.42
C GLN A 127 -9.21 -5.49 4.87
N ILE A 128 -10.19 -5.25 5.74
CA ILE A 128 -11.53 -4.83 5.32
C ILE A 128 -11.57 -3.31 5.35
N VAL A 129 -11.83 -2.71 4.20
CA VAL A 129 -11.64 -1.27 3.96
C VAL A 129 -12.83 -0.69 3.21
N TYR A 130 -13.28 0.50 3.61
CA TYR A 130 -14.25 1.30 2.86
C TYR A 130 -13.68 2.72 2.60
N ALA A 131 -14.23 3.44 1.62
CA ALA A 131 -13.74 4.76 1.27
C ALA A 131 -14.54 5.89 1.93
N ARG A 132 -13.84 6.96 2.32
CA ARG A 132 -14.40 8.28 2.63
C ARG A 132 -13.61 9.36 1.86
N LEU A 133 -14.09 10.61 1.90
CA LEU A 133 -13.46 11.73 1.18
C LEU A 133 -12.04 12.04 1.66
N GLN A 134 -11.79 11.96 2.98
CA GLN A 134 -10.46 12.17 3.58
C GLN A 134 -9.47 11.04 3.24
N GLY A 135 -9.97 9.82 3.02
CA GLY A 135 -9.14 8.63 2.84
C GLY A 135 -9.94 7.33 2.96
N ASP A 136 -9.26 6.21 2.76
CA ASP A 136 -9.80 4.89 3.07
C ASP A 136 -9.77 4.64 4.59
N PHE A 137 -10.85 4.09 5.13
CA PHE A 137 -10.98 3.70 6.54
C PHE A 137 -10.91 2.18 6.65
N VAL A 138 -10.05 1.68 7.54
CA VAL A 138 -9.87 0.24 7.78
C VAL A 138 -10.79 -0.17 8.94
N LEU A 139 -11.70 -1.11 8.70
CA LEU A 139 -12.59 -1.67 9.72
C LEU A 139 -11.85 -2.67 10.62
N VAL A 140 -11.11 -3.59 9.98
CA VAL A 140 -10.33 -4.69 10.57
C VAL A 140 -9.11 -4.97 9.67
N ALA A 141 -8.02 -5.43 10.28
CA ALA A 141 -6.85 -5.94 9.60
C ALA A 141 -6.36 -7.25 10.26
N ALA A 142 -5.70 -8.10 9.49
CA ALA A 142 -4.80 -9.13 9.97
C ALA A 142 -3.62 -9.30 9.01
N ARG A 143 -2.54 -9.89 9.50
CA ARG A 143 -1.30 -10.11 8.75
C ARG A 143 -0.77 -11.51 9.06
N SER A 144 -0.06 -12.13 8.12
CA SER A 144 0.46 -13.48 8.36
C SER A 144 1.51 -13.54 9.48
N LYS A 145 2.17 -12.43 9.81
CA LYS A 145 3.04 -12.29 11.00
C LYS A 145 2.32 -12.42 12.35
N GLU A 146 1.00 -12.50 12.35
CA GLU A 146 0.19 -12.75 13.55
C GLU A 146 -0.19 -14.24 13.67
N LEU A 147 0.06 -15.05 12.63
CA LEU A 147 -0.21 -16.49 12.63
C LEU A 147 0.68 -17.34 13.56
N PRO A 148 1.93 -16.95 13.91
CA PRO A 148 2.71 -17.67 14.94
C PRO A 148 2.01 -17.75 16.30
N ARG A 149 1.13 -16.80 16.63
CA ARG A 149 0.26 -16.87 17.83
C ARG A 149 -0.70 -18.07 17.81
N TYR A 150 -1.06 -18.52 16.61
CA TYR A 150 -1.98 -19.62 16.35
C TYR A 150 -1.24 -20.89 15.89
N GLY A 151 0.06 -21.02 16.17
CA GLY A 151 0.86 -22.22 15.86
C GLY A 151 1.57 -22.23 14.50
N ILE A 152 1.23 -21.35 13.56
CA ILE A 152 1.89 -21.32 12.23
C ILE A 152 3.13 -20.43 12.29
N ASN A 153 4.28 -21.03 12.62
CA ASN A 153 5.57 -20.33 12.72
C ASN A 153 6.23 -20.09 11.35
N HIS A 154 6.08 -21.03 10.42
CA HIS A 154 6.74 -21.02 9.12
C HIS A 154 5.79 -20.68 7.96
N GLY A 155 6.31 -20.64 6.73
CA GLY A 155 5.48 -20.62 5.53
C GLY A 155 4.61 -19.36 5.32
N LEU A 156 4.82 -18.26 6.07
CA LEU A 156 3.94 -17.07 6.18
C LEU A 156 3.58 -16.30 4.88
N THR A 157 3.89 -16.81 3.70
CA THR A 157 3.42 -16.29 2.41
C THR A 157 2.89 -17.36 1.44
N ASN A 158 2.82 -18.64 1.81
CA ASN A 158 2.28 -19.72 0.97
C ASN A 158 0.75 -19.57 0.75
N TRP A 159 0.09 -20.59 0.19
CA TRP A 159 -1.35 -20.54 -0.05
C TRP A 159 -2.16 -20.74 1.25
N THR A 160 -1.75 -21.68 2.11
CA THR A 160 -2.41 -21.95 3.41
C THR A 160 -2.36 -20.76 4.36
N ALA A 161 -1.21 -20.09 4.51
CA ALA A 161 -1.10 -18.87 5.31
C ALA A 161 -1.94 -17.72 4.74
N ALA A 162 -2.15 -17.67 3.41
CA ALA A 162 -3.09 -16.73 2.83
C ALA A 162 -4.53 -17.05 3.27
N TYR A 163 -4.95 -18.32 3.19
CA TYR A 163 -6.23 -18.81 3.70
C TYR A 163 -6.42 -18.47 5.20
N ALA A 164 -5.45 -18.82 6.05
CA ALA A 164 -5.44 -18.53 7.48
C ALA A 164 -5.61 -17.03 7.77
N THR A 165 -4.91 -16.14 7.04
CA THR A 165 -5.12 -14.69 7.19
C THR A 165 -6.48 -14.19 6.71
N GLY A 166 -7.10 -14.88 5.74
CA GLY A 166 -8.47 -14.61 5.30
C GLY A 166 -9.46 -14.92 6.41
N LEU A 167 -9.38 -16.14 6.96
CA LEU A 167 -10.19 -16.63 8.08
C LEU A 167 -10.08 -15.72 9.31
N LEU A 168 -8.85 -15.35 9.69
CA LEU A 168 -8.59 -14.44 10.81
C LEU A 168 -9.18 -13.04 10.60
N VAL A 169 -9.16 -12.49 9.37
CA VAL A 169 -9.85 -11.22 9.08
C VAL A 169 -11.37 -11.36 9.16
N ALA A 170 -11.91 -12.50 8.71
CA ALA A 170 -13.34 -12.75 8.73
C ALA A 170 -13.90 -12.86 10.15
N ARG A 171 -13.36 -13.76 10.97
CA ARG A 171 -13.78 -13.92 12.37
C ARG A 171 -13.60 -12.62 13.17
N ARG A 172 -12.50 -11.87 12.98
CA ARG A 172 -12.31 -10.53 13.59
C ARG A 172 -13.40 -9.53 13.21
N ALA A 173 -13.80 -9.50 11.94
CA ALA A 173 -14.81 -8.56 11.46
C ALA A 173 -16.20 -8.92 11.97
N LEU A 174 -16.56 -10.20 11.97
CA LEU A 174 -17.84 -10.66 12.50
C LEU A 174 -17.94 -10.48 14.01
N THR A 175 -16.89 -10.79 14.76
CA THR A 175 -16.81 -10.52 16.22
C THR A 175 -17.00 -9.04 16.51
N LYS A 176 -16.32 -8.15 15.76
CA LYS A 176 -16.46 -6.69 15.90
C LYS A 176 -17.84 -6.15 15.50
N LEU A 177 -18.62 -6.91 14.72
CA LEU A 177 -19.96 -6.55 14.27
C LEU A 177 -21.08 -7.26 15.07
N GLY A 178 -20.75 -8.14 16.02
CA GLY A 178 -21.75 -8.95 16.73
C GLY A 178 -22.43 -10.01 15.87
N LEU A 179 -21.72 -10.54 14.86
CA LEU A 179 -22.23 -11.51 13.88
C LEU A 179 -21.46 -12.85 13.89
N ALA A 180 -20.54 -13.05 14.84
CA ALA A 180 -19.65 -14.21 14.87
C ALA A 180 -20.40 -15.55 15.03
N ASP A 181 -21.45 -15.56 15.84
CA ASP A 181 -22.22 -16.77 16.20
C ASP A 181 -23.37 -17.01 15.20
N LYS A 182 -23.83 -15.96 14.50
CA LYS A 182 -24.86 -16.07 13.45
C LYS A 182 -24.30 -16.56 12.12
N TYR A 183 -23.02 -16.25 11.86
CA TYR A 183 -22.32 -16.61 10.62
C TYR A 183 -20.98 -17.23 10.97
N GLU A 184 -21.02 -18.48 11.43
CA GLU A 184 -19.83 -19.29 11.69
C GLU A 184 -19.07 -19.60 10.40
N GLY A 185 -19.82 -19.84 9.31
CA GLY A 185 -19.32 -20.21 8.00
C GLY A 185 -19.12 -21.72 7.90
N VAL A 186 -18.06 -22.15 7.23
CA VAL A 186 -17.68 -23.57 7.15
C VAL A 186 -16.72 -23.86 8.28
N ALA A 187 -17.07 -24.77 9.20
CA ALA A 187 -16.20 -25.12 10.33
C ALA A 187 -14.99 -25.97 9.87
N GLU A 188 -15.25 -27.02 9.11
CA GLU A 188 -14.25 -27.94 8.57
C GLU A 188 -14.11 -27.72 7.05
N PRO A 189 -12.98 -27.19 6.55
CA PRO A 189 -12.86 -26.87 5.14
C PRO A 189 -12.67 -28.13 4.28
N ASP A 190 -13.79 -28.60 3.73
CA ASP A 190 -13.93 -29.66 2.72
C ASP A 190 -13.30 -29.33 1.35
N GLY A 191 -13.19 -28.05 1.00
CA GLY A 191 -12.77 -27.59 -0.33
C GLY A 191 -13.92 -27.22 -1.27
N GLU A 192 -15.19 -27.29 -0.85
CA GLU A 192 -16.34 -26.99 -1.68
C GLU A 192 -16.61 -25.47 -1.85
N LEU A 193 -17.33 -25.09 -2.92
CA LEU A 193 -17.71 -23.70 -3.17
C LEU A 193 -19.00 -23.32 -2.44
N THR A 194 -18.93 -23.18 -1.12
CA THR A 194 -20.04 -22.66 -0.31
C THR A 194 -20.01 -21.14 -0.18
N MET A 195 -21.18 -20.52 -0.24
CA MET A 195 -21.39 -19.09 -0.02
C MET A 195 -22.22 -18.90 1.24
N THR A 196 -21.93 -17.88 2.03
CA THR A 196 -22.72 -17.56 3.22
C THR A 196 -24.04 -16.92 2.83
N GLU A 197 -25.11 -17.70 2.93
CA GLU A 197 -26.46 -17.25 2.58
C GLU A 197 -27.07 -16.36 3.67
N ALA A 198 -28.25 -15.78 3.40
CA ALA A 198 -29.02 -15.15 4.45
C ALA A 198 -29.64 -16.24 5.34
N LEU A 199 -29.86 -15.94 6.62
CA LEU A 199 -30.66 -16.82 7.48
C LEU A 199 -32.14 -16.62 7.11
N ASP A 200 -32.93 -17.69 7.15
CA ASP A 200 -34.35 -17.68 6.77
C ASP A 200 -35.27 -17.01 7.82
N GLU A 201 -34.74 -16.70 9.01
CA GLU A 201 -35.42 -15.90 10.02
C GLU A 201 -35.66 -14.46 9.52
N GLU A 202 -36.92 -14.00 9.48
CA GLU A 202 -37.30 -12.71 8.86
C GLU A 202 -36.56 -11.48 9.45
N ASP A 203 -36.19 -11.52 10.73
CA ASP A 203 -35.48 -10.46 11.45
C ASP A 203 -33.95 -10.67 11.56
N ALA A 204 -33.39 -11.71 10.93
CA ALA A 204 -31.95 -11.95 10.99
C ALA A 204 -31.14 -10.90 10.19
N PRO A 205 -30.05 -10.33 10.78
CA PRO A 205 -29.15 -9.46 10.06
C PRO A 205 -28.49 -10.20 8.89
N ARG A 206 -28.57 -9.66 7.67
CA ARG A 206 -27.95 -10.25 6.47
C ARG A 206 -26.42 -10.40 6.61
N PRO A 207 -25.79 -11.39 5.94
CA PRO A 207 -24.37 -11.65 6.07
C PRO A 207 -23.52 -10.45 5.62
N PHE A 208 -22.37 -10.29 6.26
CA PHE A 208 -21.51 -9.14 6.01
C PHE A 208 -20.88 -9.21 4.62
N LYS A 209 -21.28 -8.29 3.72
CA LYS A 209 -20.83 -8.29 2.32
C LYS A 209 -19.53 -7.52 2.08
N CYS A 210 -18.54 -8.20 1.51
CA CYS A 210 -17.28 -7.61 1.03
C CYS A 210 -17.03 -7.87 -0.46
N TYR A 211 -16.24 -7.01 -1.10
CA TYR A 211 -15.75 -7.21 -2.47
C TYR A 211 -14.23 -7.37 -2.50
N LEU A 212 -13.70 -8.36 -3.22
CA LEU A 212 -12.24 -8.55 -3.32
C LEU A 212 -11.56 -7.40 -4.06
N ASP A 213 -10.55 -6.80 -3.43
CA ASP A 213 -9.63 -5.83 -4.05
C ASP A 213 -8.27 -6.52 -4.25
N VAL A 214 -8.05 -7.04 -5.47
CA VAL A 214 -6.80 -7.71 -5.92
C VAL A 214 -5.64 -6.73 -6.16
N GLY A 215 -5.93 -5.42 -6.22
CA GLY A 215 -4.96 -4.38 -6.53
C GLY A 215 -4.37 -4.50 -7.95
N LEU A 216 -3.09 -4.84 -8.02
CA LEU A 216 -2.33 -5.02 -9.26
C LEU A 216 -1.88 -6.47 -9.49
N LYS A 217 -2.29 -7.41 -8.62
CA LYS A 217 -1.93 -8.82 -8.78
C LYS A 217 -2.72 -9.42 -9.94
N ARG A 218 -2.03 -10.19 -10.81
CA ARG A 218 -2.67 -10.94 -11.89
C ARG A 218 -3.66 -11.96 -11.30
N THR A 219 -4.87 -11.99 -11.83
CA THR A 219 -5.93 -12.95 -11.47
C THR A 219 -5.77 -14.25 -12.28
N SER A 220 -4.71 -14.99 -12.01
CA SER A 220 -4.52 -16.35 -12.51
C SER A 220 -5.22 -17.36 -11.59
N THR A 221 -5.59 -18.51 -12.15
CA THR A 221 -6.01 -19.70 -11.38
C THR A 221 -4.87 -20.15 -10.46
N GLY A 222 -5.19 -20.66 -9.27
CA GLY A 222 -4.21 -21.01 -8.22
C GLY A 222 -3.54 -19.82 -7.51
N SER A 223 -3.87 -18.56 -7.85
CA SER A 223 -3.22 -17.40 -7.21
C SER A 223 -3.58 -17.31 -5.72
N ARG A 224 -2.56 -17.20 -4.85
CA ARG A 224 -2.69 -17.08 -3.38
C ARG A 224 -3.67 -15.99 -2.88
N VAL A 225 -3.99 -14.98 -3.70
CA VAL A 225 -5.03 -14.00 -3.38
C VAL A 225 -6.40 -14.66 -3.19
N PHE A 226 -6.67 -15.72 -3.95
CA PHE A 226 -7.92 -16.47 -3.84
C PHE A 226 -7.93 -17.39 -2.61
N GLY A 227 -6.79 -17.86 -2.11
CA GLY A 227 -6.73 -18.53 -0.80
C GLY A 227 -7.21 -17.63 0.34
N ALA A 228 -6.72 -16.39 0.39
CA ALA A 228 -7.21 -15.39 1.35
C ALA A 228 -8.68 -14.97 1.14
N LEU A 229 -9.23 -15.16 -0.06
CA LEU A 229 -10.67 -15.00 -0.31
C LEU A 229 -11.47 -16.19 0.20
N LYS A 230 -11.03 -17.43 -0.06
CA LYS A 230 -11.72 -18.67 0.35
C LYS A 230 -11.77 -18.75 1.89
N GLY A 231 -10.63 -18.54 2.57
CA GLY A 231 -10.62 -18.48 4.03
C GLY A 231 -11.47 -17.34 4.62
N ALA A 232 -11.60 -16.20 3.92
CA ALA A 232 -12.51 -15.15 4.37
C ALA A 232 -14.00 -15.49 4.12
N SER A 233 -14.31 -16.27 3.08
CA SER A 233 -15.65 -16.79 2.80
C SER A 233 -16.05 -17.82 3.86
N ASP A 234 -15.18 -18.82 4.08
CA ASP A 234 -15.36 -19.91 5.04
C ASP A 234 -15.43 -19.40 6.48
N GLY A 235 -14.82 -18.24 6.77
CA GLY A 235 -14.93 -17.55 8.06
C GLY A 235 -16.21 -16.74 8.27
N GLY A 236 -17.21 -16.84 7.38
CA GLY A 236 -18.53 -16.24 7.55
C GLY A 236 -18.81 -14.93 6.77
N ILE A 237 -17.87 -14.42 5.96
CA ILE A 237 -18.09 -13.18 5.17
C ILE A 237 -18.62 -13.50 3.78
N TYR A 238 -19.72 -12.86 3.39
CA TYR A 238 -20.24 -12.97 2.03
C TYR A 238 -19.35 -12.21 1.04
N ILE A 239 -18.58 -12.95 0.23
CA ILE A 239 -17.77 -12.41 -0.87
C ILE A 239 -18.26 -13.04 -2.18
N PRO A 240 -18.89 -12.30 -3.10
CA PRO A 240 -19.36 -12.87 -4.35
C PRO A 240 -18.18 -13.25 -5.24
N HIS A 241 -18.02 -14.54 -5.54
CA HIS A 241 -16.93 -15.11 -6.34
C HIS A 241 -17.38 -16.36 -7.12
N ASN A 242 -16.46 -17.00 -7.83
CA ASN A 242 -16.68 -18.27 -8.55
C ASN A 242 -15.46 -19.19 -8.43
N GLU A 243 -15.64 -20.48 -8.73
CA GLU A 243 -14.60 -21.51 -8.54
C GLU A 243 -13.38 -21.36 -9.47
N LYS A 244 -13.54 -20.70 -10.61
CA LYS A 244 -12.62 -20.68 -11.78
C LYS A 244 -11.20 -20.20 -11.52
N ARG A 245 -10.90 -19.77 -10.31
CA ARG A 245 -9.62 -19.20 -9.88
C ARG A 245 -8.96 -19.93 -8.71
N PHE A 246 -9.60 -20.94 -8.14
CA PHE A 246 -8.98 -21.80 -7.13
C PHE A 246 -8.00 -22.81 -7.75
N PRO A 247 -7.02 -23.32 -6.97
CA PRO A 247 -6.39 -24.60 -7.24
C PRO A 247 -7.46 -25.69 -7.49
N GLY A 248 -7.17 -26.68 -8.33
CA GLY A 248 -8.10 -27.78 -8.65
C GLY A 248 -9.14 -27.46 -9.74
N TYR A 249 -9.29 -26.22 -10.20
CA TYR A 249 -10.22 -25.92 -11.30
C TYR A 249 -9.65 -26.28 -12.67
N ASP A 250 -10.30 -27.21 -13.37
CA ASP A 250 -9.99 -27.54 -14.76
C ASP A 250 -10.76 -26.61 -15.74
N PRO A 251 -10.07 -25.84 -16.62
CA PRO A 251 -10.74 -25.06 -17.66
C PRO A 251 -11.48 -25.90 -18.72
N GLU A 252 -11.12 -27.17 -18.94
CA GLU A 252 -11.71 -28.02 -19.97
C GLU A 252 -13.02 -28.67 -19.49
N ALA A 253 -12.98 -29.44 -18.40
CA ALA A 253 -14.18 -29.97 -17.73
C ALA A 253 -15.08 -28.85 -17.17
N LYS A 254 -14.49 -27.71 -16.76
CA LYS A 254 -15.13 -26.59 -16.05
C LYS A 254 -15.61 -26.92 -14.64
N GLU A 255 -15.02 -27.95 -14.05
CA GLU A 255 -15.32 -28.43 -12.71
C GLU A 255 -14.18 -28.06 -11.74
N LEU A 256 -14.50 -27.99 -10.45
CA LEU A 256 -13.53 -27.78 -9.38
C LEU A 256 -13.29 -29.11 -8.67
N ASP A 257 -12.04 -29.57 -8.69
CA ASP A 257 -11.58 -30.62 -7.80
C ASP A 257 -11.48 -30.08 -6.36
N ALA A 258 -12.44 -30.48 -5.52
CA ALA A 258 -12.50 -30.09 -4.12
C ALA A 258 -11.38 -30.74 -3.28
N GLU A 259 -10.92 -31.94 -3.62
CA GLU A 259 -9.82 -32.63 -2.91
C GLU A 259 -8.51 -31.88 -3.11
N VAL A 260 -8.22 -31.44 -4.34
CA VAL A 260 -7.07 -30.57 -4.62
C VAL A 260 -7.21 -29.23 -3.91
N LEU A 261 -8.41 -28.63 -3.81
CA LEU A 261 -8.57 -27.39 -3.05
C LEU A 261 -8.34 -27.61 -1.55
N LYS A 262 -8.88 -28.68 -0.96
CA LYS A 262 -8.65 -29.09 0.43
C LYS A 262 -7.17 -29.27 0.74
N LYS A 263 -6.46 -30.01 -0.11
CA LYS A 263 -5.00 -30.19 -0.05
C LYS A 263 -4.22 -28.87 -0.12
N TYR A 264 -4.74 -27.86 -0.83
CA TYR A 264 -4.17 -26.50 -0.82
C TYR A 264 -4.51 -25.69 0.43
N ILE A 265 -5.63 -25.99 1.13
CA ILE A 265 -6.03 -25.38 2.41
C ILE A 265 -5.20 -25.93 3.58
N PHE A 266 -4.94 -27.23 3.63
CA PHE A 266 -4.14 -27.86 4.70
C PHE A 266 -2.63 -27.88 4.43
N GLY A 267 -2.20 -27.74 3.18
CA GLY A 267 -0.79 -27.57 2.84
C GLY A 267 -0.09 -28.83 2.33
N GLY A 268 -0.83 -29.86 1.94
CA GLY A 268 -0.27 -31.07 1.33
C GLY A 268 0.65 -30.79 0.13
N HIS A 269 0.39 -29.74 -0.66
CA HIS A 269 1.30 -29.29 -1.73
C HIS A 269 2.67 -28.76 -1.25
N VAL A 270 2.83 -28.50 0.06
CA VAL A 270 4.10 -28.18 0.71
C VAL A 270 4.71 -29.44 1.33
N ALA A 271 3.89 -30.31 1.92
CA ALA A 271 4.30 -31.62 2.44
C ALA A 271 4.91 -32.51 1.34
N GLU A 272 4.20 -32.69 0.22
CA GLU A 272 4.70 -33.41 -0.96
C GLU A 272 6.00 -32.81 -1.53
N TYR A 273 6.16 -31.48 -1.42
CA TYR A 273 7.38 -30.81 -1.86
C TYR A 273 8.53 -30.90 -0.84
N MET A 274 8.24 -31.24 0.42
CA MET A 274 9.24 -31.62 1.41
C MET A 274 9.70 -33.05 1.13
N GLU A 275 8.76 -34.00 1.02
CA GLU A 275 9.03 -35.41 0.70
C GLU A 275 9.82 -35.57 -0.61
N SER A 276 9.35 -34.97 -1.71
CA SER A 276 10.04 -35.08 -3.00
C SER A 276 11.45 -34.49 -2.98
N LEU A 277 11.70 -33.47 -2.14
CA LEU A 277 13.03 -32.89 -1.99
C LEU A 277 13.95 -33.71 -1.08
N GLU A 278 13.40 -34.36 -0.07
CA GLU A 278 14.15 -35.26 0.80
C GLU A 278 14.61 -36.52 0.04
N GLU A 279 13.80 -37.02 -0.90
CA GLU A 279 14.18 -38.11 -1.81
C GLU A 279 15.14 -37.68 -2.94
N GLU A 280 14.94 -36.51 -3.56
CA GLU A 280 15.72 -36.08 -4.74
C GLU A 280 17.05 -35.36 -4.39
N ASP A 281 17.07 -34.45 -3.42
CA ASP A 281 18.14 -33.47 -3.21
C ASP A 281 18.16 -32.92 -1.76
N ASP A 282 18.78 -33.67 -0.85
CA ASP A 282 18.99 -33.35 0.56
C ASP A 282 19.69 -31.98 0.79
N GLU A 283 20.63 -31.57 -0.08
CA GLU A 283 21.27 -30.25 0.03
C GLU A 283 20.25 -29.11 -0.20
N ARG A 284 19.39 -29.27 -1.20
CA ARG A 284 18.32 -28.31 -1.51
C ARG A 284 17.20 -28.36 -0.49
N PHE A 285 16.85 -29.55 0.02
CA PHE A 285 15.91 -29.73 1.13
C PHE A 285 16.37 -28.93 2.36
N LYS A 286 17.60 -29.19 2.84
CA LYS A 286 18.22 -28.48 3.97
C LYS A 286 18.25 -26.97 3.78
N LYS A 287 18.47 -26.48 2.56
CA LYS A 287 18.48 -25.05 2.24
C LYS A 287 17.10 -24.41 2.18
N GLN A 288 16.11 -25.12 1.64
CA GLN A 288 14.74 -24.63 1.42
C GLN A 288 13.91 -24.67 2.71
N PHE A 289 14.10 -25.73 3.50
CA PHE A 289 13.34 -26.00 4.73
C PHE A 289 14.17 -25.86 6.01
N ALA A 290 15.31 -25.15 5.95
CA ALA A 290 16.20 -24.88 7.08
C ALA A 290 15.48 -24.44 8.38
N THR A 291 14.39 -23.65 8.28
CA THR A 291 13.64 -23.24 9.48
C THR A 291 12.71 -24.31 10.02
N TYR A 292 12.15 -25.17 9.16
CA TYR A 292 11.32 -26.31 9.59
C TYR A 292 12.19 -27.35 10.30
N LEU A 293 13.38 -27.64 9.75
CA LEU A 293 14.37 -28.54 10.37
C LEU A 293 14.90 -28.02 11.71
N ALA A 294 15.02 -26.69 11.87
CA ALA A 294 15.45 -26.09 13.13
C ALA A 294 14.42 -26.23 14.26
N ASP A 295 13.12 -26.19 13.91
CA ASP A 295 12.01 -26.32 14.85
C ASP A 295 11.44 -27.75 14.92
N GLY A 296 12.00 -28.69 14.14
CA GLY A 296 11.67 -30.13 14.17
C GLY A 296 10.39 -30.54 13.45
N VAL A 297 9.96 -29.78 12.43
CA VAL A 297 8.69 -30.00 11.71
C VAL A 297 8.90 -30.79 10.41
N GLY A 298 8.27 -31.96 10.31
CA GLY A 298 8.25 -32.83 9.13
C GLY A 298 7.16 -32.49 8.11
N SER A 299 6.93 -33.38 7.12
CA SER A 299 5.85 -33.24 6.15
C SER A 299 4.49 -33.59 6.75
N ASP A 300 4.42 -34.69 7.51
CA ASP A 300 3.22 -35.19 8.21
C ASP A 300 2.59 -34.14 9.16
N ASP A 301 3.42 -33.40 9.88
CA ASP A 301 2.98 -32.41 10.89
C ASP A 301 2.20 -31.22 10.29
N ILE A 302 2.34 -30.97 8.98
CA ILE A 302 1.84 -29.74 8.35
C ILE A 302 0.30 -29.65 8.42
N GLU A 303 -0.40 -30.75 8.15
CA GLU A 303 -1.87 -30.78 8.17
C GLU A 303 -2.40 -30.55 9.59
N GLU A 304 -1.76 -31.12 10.60
CA GLU A 304 -2.13 -30.91 12.01
C GLU A 304 -1.89 -29.45 12.43
N ILE A 305 -0.73 -28.87 12.09
CA ILE A 305 -0.41 -27.45 12.38
C ILE A 305 -1.48 -26.51 11.82
N PHE A 306 -1.91 -26.70 10.57
CA PHE A 306 -2.95 -25.85 9.98
C PHE A 306 -4.34 -26.12 10.57
N THR A 307 -4.69 -27.36 10.89
CA THR A 307 -5.95 -27.73 11.53
C THR A 307 -6.09 -27.08 12.92
N ASN A 308 -5.07 -27.25 13.77
CA ASN A 308 -5.00 -26.64 15.10
C ASN A 308 -5.04 -25.10 15.02
N ALA A 309 -4.37 -24.51 14.03
CA ALA A 309 -4.43 -23.06 13.80
C ALA A 309 -5.82 -22.56 13.40
N TYR A 310 -6.57 -23.31 12.59
CA TYR A 310 -7.94 -22.95 12.20
C TYR A 310 -8.93 -23.03 13.36
N ALA A 311 -8.75 -23.97 14.30
CA ALA A 311 -9.48 -24.00 15.56
C ALA A 311 -9.13 -22.76 16.42
N ALA A 312 -7.84 -22.53 16.70
CA ALA A 312 -7.38 -21.42 17.54
C ALA A 312 -7.78 -20.03 17.00
N ILE A 313 -7.84 -19.86 15.67
CA ILE A 313 -8.33 -18.62 15.02
C ILE A 313 -9.83 -18.40 15.23
N ARG A 314 -10.63 -19.47 15.34
CA ARG A 314 -12.07 -19.38 15.63
C ARG A 314 -12.34 -19.11 17.11
N GLU A 315 -11.55 -19.70 18.00
CA GLU A 315 -11.63 -19.50 19.46
C GLU A 315 -11.31 -18.07 19.87
N ASP A 316 -10.11 -17.56 19.53
CA ASP A 316 -9.71 -16.19 19.84
C ASP A 316 -9.24 -15.42 18.60
N PRO A 317 -10.16 -14.82 17.83
CA PRO A 317 -9.78 -13.97 16.71
C PRO A 317 -9.15 -12.64 17.14
N THR A 318 -9.05 -12.27 18.43
CA THR A 318 -8.71 -10.88 18.82
C THR A 318 -7.33 -10.42 18.32
N PHE A 319 -7.16 -9.09 18.24
CA PHE A 319 -5.89 -8.48 17.85
C PHE A 319 -5.13 -8.01 19.09
N GLN A 320 -3.99 -8.65 19.37
CA GLN A 320 -3.05 -8.20 20.39
C GLN A 320 -2.06 -7.18 19.78
N PRO A 321 -2.06 -5.91 20.22
CA PRO A 321 -1.08 -4.92 19.78
C PRO A 321 0.28 -5.20 20.42
N THR A 322 1.36 -5.11 19.63
CA THR A 322 2.72 -5.16 20.20
C THR A 322 3.10 -3.84 20.88
N GLU A 323 3.72 -3.94 22.05
CA GLU A 323 4.34 -2.80 22.73
C GLU A 323 5.46 -2.19 21.87
N LYS A 324 5.52 -0.86 21.83
CA LYS A 324 6.49 -0.12 20.99
C LYS A 324 7.06 1.05 21.77
N LYS A 325 8.39 1.09 21.84
CA LYS A 325 9.15 2.24 22.35
C LYS A 325 9.01 3.42 21.37
N ASP A 326 9.00 4.65 21.88
CA ASP A 326 8.99 5.83 21.01
C ASP A 326 10.37 6.01 20.33
N TRP A 327 10.41 5.72 19.03
CA TRP A 327 11.61 5.80 18.20
C TRP A 327 11.74 7.16 17.49
N LYS A 328 10.82 8.11 17.70
CA LYS A 328 10.74 9.38 16.97
C LYS A 328 12.03 10.21 17.09
N ALA A 329 12.60 10.28 18.29
CA ALA A 329 13.87 10.97 18.54
C ALA A 329 15.04 10.27 17.81
N GLU A 330 15.09 8.93 17.85
CA GLU A 330 16.16 8.15 17.23
C GLU A 330 16.16 8.29 15.70
N THR A 331 14.99 8.17 15.07
CA THR A 331 14.89 8.28 13.59
C THR A 331 15.15 9.70 13.09
N LEU A 332 14.97 10.73 13.92
CA LEU A 332 15.28 12.10 13.51
C LEU A 332 16.78 12.29 13.24
N LYS A 333 17.67 11.56 13.93
CA LYS A 333 19.13 11.61 13.74
C LYS A 333 19.57 11.26 12.31
N TYR A 334 18.88 10.29 11.69
CA TYR A 334 19.18 9.80 10.34
C TYR A 334 18.51 10.62 9.23
N LYS A 335 17.68 11.61 9.60
CA LYS A 335 16.92 12.41 8.63
C LYS A 335 17.75 13.62 8.19
N THR A 336 18.18 13.62 6.93
CA THR A 336 18.82 14.82 6.35
C THR A 336 17.83 15.97 6.23
N HIS A 337 18.20 17.12 6.79
CA HIS A 337 17.42 18.36 6.71
C HIS A 337 17.75 19.11 5.41
N ARG A 338 16.76 19.80 4.83
CA ARG A 338 16.99 20.65 3.65
C ARG A 338 17.79 21.88 4.06
N LEU A 339 18.92 22.13 3.37
CA LEU A 339 19.70 23.36 3.53
C LEU A 339 18.81 24.61 3.40
N THR A 340 19.04 25.59 4.26
CA THR A 340 18.39 26.91 4.21
C THR A 340 18.84 27.70 2.97
N LEU A 341 18.15 28.80 2.64
CA LEU A 341 18.54 29.65 1.52
C LEU A 341 19.92 30.29 1.73
N ALA A 342 20.22 30.74 2.96
CA ALA A 342 21.51 31.35 3.31
C ALA A 342 22.67 30.37 3.09
N GLN A 343 22.60 29.17 3.67
CA GLN A 343 23.61 28.12 3.50
C GLN A 343 23.83 27.75 2.03
N ARG A 344 22.77 27.74 1.20
CA ARG A 344 22.93 27.49 -0.25
C ARG A 344 23.67 28.62 -0.96
N LYS A 345 23.36 29.89 -0.65
CA LYS A 345 24.07 31.05 -1.22
C LYS A 345 25.54 31.05 -0.83
N GLU A 346 25.83 30.78 0.44
CA GLU A 346 27.20 30.69 0.97
C GLU A 346 28.00 29.57 0.28
N ASN A 347 27.42 28.37 0.15
CA ASN A 347 28.06 27.25 -0.54
C ASN A 347 28.32 27.53 -2.03
N ILE A 348 27.44 28.29 -2.70
CA ILE A 348 27.65 28.74 -4.08
C ILE A 348 28.81 29.76 -4.14
N ALA A 349 28.85 30.73 -3.23
CA ALA A 349 29.90 31.74 -3.18
C ALA A 349 31.29 31.11 -2.92
N LYS A 350 31.40 30.20 -1.94
CA LYS A 350 32.63 29.43 -1.66
C LYS A 350 33.11 28.67 -2.89
N LYS A 351 32.21 27.92 -3.54
CA LYS A 351 32.55 27.14 -4.74
C LYS A 351 32.99 28.01 -5.94
N ILE A 352 32.45 29.23 -6.07
CA ILE A 352 32.90 30.18 -7.10
C ILE A 352 34.28 30.74 -6.77
N ALA A 353 34.56 31.05 -5.50
CA ALA A 353 35.87 31.54 -5.06
C ALA A 353 36.96 30.47 -5.22
N GLU A 354 36.70 29.24 -4.77
CA GLU A 354 37.57 28.08 -4.95
C GLU A 354 37.89 27.82 -6.44
N PHE A 355 36.87 27.90 -7.32
CA PHE A 355 37.05 27.71 -8.76
C PHE A 355 37.90 28.82 -9.41
N LYS A 356 37.80 30.06 -8.93
CA LYS A 356 38.62 31.16 -9.44
C LYS A 356 40.07 31.03 -9.00
N ALA A 357 40.32 30.77 -7.71
CA ALA A 357 41.67 30.56 -7.19
C ALA A 357 42.39 29.42 -7.92
N ALA A 358 41.71 28.27 -8.11
CA ALA A 358 42.27 27.14 -8.86
C ALA A 358 42.53 27.42 -10.36
N ALA A 359 42.01 28.53 -10.91
CA ALA A 359 42.29 29.00 -12.27
C ALA A 359 43.28 30.18 -12.32
N GLU A 360 43.72 30.66 -11.14
CA GLU A 360 44.83 31.62 -10.96
C GLU A 360 46.13 30.88 -10.55
N ASP A 361 46.03 29.65 -10.05
CA ASP A 361 47.13 28.73 -9.72
C ASP A 361 47.57 27.80 -10.90
N GLU A 362 46.86 27.82 -12.05
CA GLU A 362 47.22 27.14 -13.32
C GLU A 362 47.86 28.12 -14.34
#